data_AF-A0A5B7G3V3-F1
#
_entry.id   AF-A0A5B7G3V3-F1
#
_cell.length_a   1.000
_cell.length_b   1.000
_cell.length_c   1.000
_cell.angle_alpha   90.00
_cell.angle_beta   90.00
_cell.angle_gamma   90.00
#
_symmetry.space_group_name_H-M   'P 1'
#
loop_
_entity.id
_entity.type
_entity.pdbx_description
1 polymer ?
#
loop_
_entity_poly.entity_id
_entity_poly.type
_entity_poly.pdbx_seq_one_letter_code
_entity_poly.pdbx_strand_id
1 'polypeptide(L)'
;MRECEERELAKTFIKQVQDSTQELDQEVEEVIRLERFSEGDMRPMKERMKSQVAVEEIVIIKGKLADDTESKYIWIKRYMNLEEREKEKVLTNEAKEKNEKRMEIEKKNFYRRVLDMKLKKWYLQKKEEVMEEARN
;
A
#
# COMPACT_ATOMS: atom_id res chain seq x y z
N MET A 1 -12.28 21.99 -18.62
CA MET A 1 -12.33 20.69 -19.33
C MET A 1 -11.24 19.73 -18.83
N ARG A 2 -9.96 20.13 -18.79
CA ARG A 2 -8.85 19.25 -18.35
C ARG A 2 -8.95 18.70 -16.92
N GLU A 3 -9.32 19.53 -15.93
CA GLU A 3 -9.49 19.08 -14.54
C GLU A 3 -10.63 18.06 -14.35
N CYS A 4 -11.69 18.13 -15.16
CA CYS A 4 -12.79 17.16 -15.10
C CYS A 4 -12.34 15.78 -15.59
N GLU A 5 -11.58 15.72 -16.69
CA GLU A 5 -11.05 14.46 -17.23
C GLU A 5 -10.08 13.80 -16.24
N GLU A 6 -9.24 14.59 -15.57
CA GLU A 6 -8.31 14.11 -14.55
C GLU A 6 -9.03 13.57 -13.31
N ARG A 7 -10.11 14.23 -12.88
CA ARG A 7 -10.97 13.72 -11.80
C ARG A 7 -11.67 12.43 -12.20
N GLU A 8 -12.15 12.31 -13.44
CA GLU A 8 -12.79 11.06 -13.89
C GLU A 8 -11.79 9.91 -14.01
N LEU A 9 -10.55 10.17 -14.43
CA LEU A 9 -9.46 9.18 -14.39
C LEU A 9 -9.12 8.74 -12.96
N ALA A 10 -9.03 9.69 -12.03
CA ALA A 10 -8.84 9.39 -10.61
C ALA A 10 -9.98 8.52 -10.04
N LYS A 11 -11.23 8.90 -10.31
CA LYS A 11 -12.41 8.15 -9.85
C LYS A 11 -12.48 6.75 -10.44
N THR A 12 -12.20 6.59 -11.73
CA THR A 12 -12.19 5.27 -12.37
C THR A 12 -11.11 4.38 -11.76
N PHE A 13 -9.94 4.94 -11.46
CA PHE A 13 -8.90 4.20 -10.75
C PHE A 13 -9.30 3.83 -9.33
N ILE A 14 -9.83 4.76 -8.52
CA ILE A 14 -10.33 4.46 -7.17
C ILE A 14 -11.41 3.37 -7.21
N LYS A 15 -12.28 3.42 -8.23
CA LYS A 15 -13.32 2.42 -8.45
C LYS A 15 -12.76 1.06 -8.89
N GLN A 16 -11.60 1.00 -9.53
CA GLN A 16 -10.86 -0.25 -9.75
C GLN A 16 -10.19 -0.76 -8.46
N VAL A 17 -9.67 0.15 -7.63
CA VAL A 17 -9.09 -0.20 -6.33
C VAL A 17 -10.14 -0.77 -5.39
N GLN A 18 -11.39 -0.30 -5.48
CA GLN A 18 -12.47 -0.79 -4.65
C GLN A 18 -13.28 -1.87 -5.35
N ASP A 19 -13.38 -3.04 -4.73
CA ASP A 19 -14.39 -4.05 -5.06
C ASP A 19 -15.80 -3.54 -4.72
N SER A 20 -16.32 -2.58 -5.49
CA SER A 20 -17.73 -2.17 -5.63
C SER A 20 -18.54 -1.74 -4.39
N THR A 21 -18.02 -1.79 -3.15
CA THR A 21 -18.85 -1.69 -1.94
C THR A 21 -18.83 -0.34 -1.22
N GLN A 22 -17.88 0.54 -1.50
CA GLN A 22 -17.69 1.78 -0.76
C GLN A 22 -17.36 2.91 -1.75
N GLU A 23 -18.00 4.07 -1.62
CA GLU A 23 -17.94 5.17 -2.61
C GLU A 23 -16.83 6.18 -2.27
N LEU A 24 -15.54 5.79 -2.40
CA LEU A 24 -14.42 6.71 -2.13
C LEU A 24 -14.23 7.75 -3.25
N ASP A 25 -14.92 7.60 -4.38
CA ASP A 25 -14.95 8.56 -5.47
C ASP A 25 -15.54 9.92 -5.05
N GLN A 26 -16.45 9.93 -4.06
CA GLN A 26 -17.01 11.15 -3.48
C GLN A 26 -16.10 11.81 -2.42
N GLU A 27 -15.13 11.07 -1.90
CA GLU A 27 -14.19 11.52 -0.89
C GLU A 27 -12.94 12.19 -1.49
N VAL A 28 -12.75 12.16 -2.82
CA VAL A 28 -11.70 12.94 -3.50
C VAL A 28 -12.04 14.43 -3.45
N GLU A 29 -11.19 15.20 -2.79
CA GLU A 29 -11.31 16.66 -2.70
C GLU A 29 -10.57 17.35 -3.85
N GLU A 30 -9.28 17.09 -4.00
CA GLU A 30 -8.43 17.73 -5.03
C GLU A 30 -7.54 16.70 -5.71
N VAL A 31 -7.32 16.87 -7.02
CA VAL A 31 -6.33 16.09 -7.79
C VAL A 31 -5.32 17.08 -8.36
N ILE A 32 -4.04 16.90 -8.04
CA ILE A 32 -2.94 17.79 -8.43
C ILE A 32 -1.94 16.98 -9.25
N ARG A 33 -1.65 17.42 -10.47
CA ARG A 33 -0.56 16.86 -11.28
C ARG A 33 0.80 17.34 -10.77
N LEU A 34 1.74 16.41 -10.59
CA LEU A 34 3.10 16.75 -10.20
C LEU A 34 3.89 17.21 -11.43
N GLU A 35 4.21 18.50 -11.53
CA GLU A 35 4.95 19.06 -12.68
C GLU A 35 6.39 18.54 -12.82
N ARG A 36 7.00 18.06 -11.74
CA ARG A 36 8.45 17.75 -11.69
C ARG A 36 8.83 16.36 -12.21
N PHE A 37 7.88 15.44 -12.38
CA PHE A 37 8.16 14.06 -12.80
C PHE A 37 7.38 13.72 -14.08
N SER A 38 8.09 13.30 -15.13
CA SER A 38 7.52 12.72 -16.35
C SER A 38 8.26 11.43 -16.64
N GLU A 39 7.61 10.29 -16.43
CA GLU A 39 8.16 8.96 -16.70
C GLU A 39 7.21 8.26 -17.67
N GLY A 40 7.62 8.17 -18.94
CA GLY A 40 6.67 8.04 -20.06
C GLY A 40 5.86 9.32 -20.24
N ASP A 41 5.06 9.42 -21.31
CA ASP A 41 4.27 10.63 -21.62
C ASP A 41 3.18 10.99 -20.58
N MET A 42 3.15 10.30 -19.42
CA MET A 42 2.21 10.52 -18.33
C MET A 42 2.88 11.13 -17.10
N ARG A 43 2.25 12.17 -16.54
CA ARG A 43 2.66 12.81 -15.29
C ARG A 43 1.93 12.16 -14.11
N PRO A 44 2.62 11.87 -13.00
CA PRO A 44 1.99 11.29 -11.83
C PRO A 44 1.01 12.28 -11.19
N MET A 45 -0.11 11.72 -10.72
CA MET A 45 -1.20 12.47 -10.09
C MET A 45 -1.16 12.28 -8.58
N LYS A 46 -1.41 13.37 -7.85
CA LYS A 46 -1.51 13.42 -6.40
C LYS A 46 -2.94 13.75 -6.01
N GLU A 47 -3.58 12.85 -5.27
CA GLU A 47 -4.95 13.02 -4.81
C GLU A 47 -4.98 13.44 -3.34
N ARG A 48 -5.88 14.37 -3.02
CA ARG A 48 -6.27 14.76 -1.68
C ARG A 48 -7.67 14.22 -1.42
N MET A 49 -7.80 13.51 -0.31
CA MET A 49 -9.05 12.96 0.18
C MET A 49 -9.59 13.85 1.31
N LYS A 50 -10.91 13.92 1.44
CA LYS A 50 -11.61 14.63 2.50
C LYS A 50 -11.47 13.93 3.85
N SER A 51 -11.58 12.60 3.86
CA SER A 51 -11.51 11.80 5.07
C SER A 51 -10.17 11.09 5.19
N GLN A 52 -9.64 11.06 6.42
CA GLN A 52 -8.40 10.34 6.70
C GLN A 52 -8.60 8.83 6.63
N VAL A 53 -9.81 8.35 7.00
CA VAL A 53 -10.22 6.94 6.96
C VAL A 53 -10.15 6.40 5.53
N ALA A 54 -10.61 7.16 4.52
CA ALA A 54 -10.49 6.84 3.10
C ALA A 54 -9.06 6.47 2.69
N VAL A 55 -8.11 7.29 3.12
CA VAL A 55 -6.70 7.12 2.75
C VAL A 55 -6.13 5.88 3.40
N GLU A 56 -6.56 5.53 4.61
CA GLU A 56 -6.12 4.32 5.31
C GLU A 56 -6.61 3.06 4.60
N GLU A 57 -7.89 3.03 4.25
CA GLU A 57 -8.49 1.91 3.51
C GLU A 57 -7.78 1.72 2.17
N ILE A 58 -7.55 2.79 1.42
CA ILE A 58 -6.84 2.70 0.14
C ILE A 58 -5.38 2.30 0.34
N VAL A 59 -4.68 2.75 1.38
CA VAL A 59 -3.30 2.33 1.65
C VAL A 59 -3.22 0.84 1.97
N ILE A 60 -4.19 0.30 2.70
CA ILE A 60 -4.29 -1.14 2.99
C ILE A 60 -4.55 -1.92 1.70
N ILE A 61 -5.46 -1.44 0.86
CA ILE A 61 -5.82 -2.08 -0.42
C ILE A 61 -4.70 -1.94 -1.45
N LYS A 62 -3.95 -0.83 -1.45
CA LYS A 62 -2.79 -0.59 -2.34
C LYS A 62 -1.74 -1.70 -2.22
N GLY A 63 -1.63 -2.34 -1.05
CA GLY A 63 -0.78 -3.51 -0.88
C GLY A 63 -1.16 -4.69 -1.79
N LYS A 64 -2.44 -4.82 -2.17
CA LYS A 64 -2.93 -5.82 -3.13
C LYS A 64 -2.74 -5.41 -4.59
N LEU A 65 -2.55 -4.11 -4.85
CA LEU A 65 -2.57 -3.48 -6.18
C LEU A 65 -1.17 -3.32 -6.81
N ALA A 66 -0.11 -3.80 -6.12
CA ALA A 66 1.26 -3.70 -6.60
C ALA A 66 1.52 -4.51 -7.89
N ASP A 67 0.63 -5.45 -8.21
CA ASP A 67 0.72 -6.32 -9.38
C ASP A 67 0.12 -5.68 -10.65
N ASP A 68 -0.70 -4.63 -10.52
CA ASP A 68 -1.39 -3.99 -11.65
C ASP A 68 -0.51 -2.94 -12.35
N THR A 69 -0.54 -2.91 -13.69
CA THR A 69 0.39 -2.09 -14.48
C THR A 69 0.02 -0.60 -14.48
N GLU A 70 -1.26 -0.28 -14.30
CA GLU A 70 -1.82 1.08 -14.33
C GLU A 70 -1.68 1.79 -12.97
N SER A 71 -1.46 1.03 -11.89
CA SER A 71 -1.33 1.58 -10.53
C SER A 71 -0.01 2.29 -10.24
N LYS A 72 0.97 2.15 -11.13
CA LYS A 72 2.29 2.77 -11.00
C LYS A 72 2.25 4.30 -11.01
N TYR A 73 1.22 4.90 -11.61
CA TYR A 73 1.19 6.34 -11.89
C TYR A 73 0.45 7.17 -10.82
N ILE A 74 -0.15 6.54 -9.81
CA ILE A 74 -0.98 7.22 -8.81
C ILE A 74 -0.32 7.20 -7.44
N TRP A 75 -0.01 8.40 -6.93
CA TRP A 75 0.65 8.55 -5.65
C TRP A 75 -0.34 8.92 -4.55
N ILE A 76 -0.80 7.90 -3.84
CA ILE A 76 -1.67 8.05 -2.66
C ILE A 76 -0.79 8.18 -1.42
N LYS A 77 -0.95 9.30 -0.70
CA LYS A 77 -0.18 9.59 0.51
C LYS A 77 -1.10 10.11 1.61
N ARG A 78 -0.95 9.57 2.82
CA ARG A 78 -1.60 10.12 4.01
C ARG A 78 -1.12 11.55 4.27
N TYR A 79 -2.06 12.48 4.42
CA TYR A 79 -1.74 13.83 4.88
C TYR A 79 -1.48 13.75 6.38
N MET A 80 -0.21 13.92 6.78
CA MET A 80 0.20 13.93 8.19
C MET A 80 0.57 15.35 8.60
N ASN A 81 0.26 15.71 9.85
CA ASN A 81 0.80 16.89 10.51
C ASN A 81 2.35 16.85 10.46
N LEU A 82 3.01 18.01 10.40
CA LEU A 82 4.48 18.12 10.55
C LEU A 82 5.00 17.33 11.77
N GLU A 83 4.29 17.39 12.89
CA GLU A 83 4.64 16.70 14.13
C GLU A 83 4.50 15.18 14.02
N GLU A 84 3.43 14.68 13.38
CA GLU A 84 3.24 13.25 13.11
C GLU A 84 4.31 12.71 12.15
N ARG A 85 4.70 13.53 11.16
CA ARG A 85 5.76 13.22 10.20
C ARG A 85 7.13 13.14 10.88
N GLU A 86 7.39 13.97 11.88
CA GLU A 86 8.60 13.86 12.70
C GLU A 86 8.58 12.60 13.57
N LYS A 87 7.45 12.29 14.21
CA LYS A 87 7.29 11.05 15.00
C LYS A 87 7.50 9.79 14.15
N GLU A 88 6.95 9.73 12.94
CA GLU A 88 7.17 8.61 12.01
C GLU A 88 8.66 8.47 11.61
N LYS A 89 9.32 9.59 11.31
CA LYS A 89 10.77 9.60 11.01
C LYS A 89 11.61 9.11 12.19
N VAL A 90 11.26 9.51 13.40
CA VAL A 90 11.94 9.07 14.62
C VAL A 90 11.77 7.56 14.79
N LEU A 91 10.53 7.05 14.69
CA LEU A 91 10.23 5.62 14.83
C LEU A 91 10.94 4.77 13.75
N THR A 92 10.99 5.25 12.51
CA THR A 92 11.68 4.55 11.42
C THR A 92 13.20 4.54 11.60
N ASN A 93 13.80 5.66 12.05
CA ASN A 93 15.22 5.72 12.37
C ASN A 93 15.57 4.83 13.57
N GLU A 94 14.74 4.85 14.63
CA GLU A 94 14.91 3.99 15.80
C GLU A 94 14.83 2.50 15.42
N ALA A 95 13.87 2.12 14.57
CA ALA A 95 13.75 0.76 14.07
C ALA A 95 14.97 0.34 13.23
N LYS A 96 15.48 1.23 12.36
CA LYS A 96 16.70 0.98 11.57
C LYS A 96 17.92 0.81 12.46
N GLU A 97 18.09 1.68 13.43
CA GLU A 97 19.21 1.64 14.37
C GLU A 97 19.18 0.37 15.23
N LYS A 98 18.00 -0.03 15.72
CA LYS A 98 17.80 -1.33 16.39
C LYS A 98 18.11 -2.51 15.47
N ASN A 99 17.78 -2.41 14.18
CA ASN A 99 18.10 -3.46 13.21
C ASN A 99 19.60 -3.50 12.86
N GLU A 100 20.29 -2.37 12.82
CA GLU A 100 21.74 -2.31 12.64
C GLU A 100 22.48 -2.91 13.84
N LYS A 101 22.08 -2.52 15.05
CA LYS A 101 22.65 -2.99 16.32
C LYS A 101 22.40 -4.49 16.60
N ARG A 102 21.46 -5.14 15.90
CA ARG A 102 21.32 -6.60 15.97
C ARG A 102 22.59 -7.28 15.46
N MET A 103 23.18 -8.11 16.30
CA MET A 103 24.33 -8.95 15.91
C MET A 103 23.94 -9.89 14.76
N GLU A 104 24.91 -10.28 13.92
CA GLU A 104 24.68 -11.23 12.81
C GLU A 104 24.05 -12.55 13.27
N ILE A 105 24.35 -12.99 14.49
CA ILE A 105 23.78 -14.20 15.10
C ILE A 105 22.28 -14.03 15.37
N GLU A 106 21.87 -12.87 15.91
CA GLU A 106 20.46 -12.57 16.17
C GLU A 106 19.69 -12.34 14.86
N LYS A 107 20.33 -11.71 13.86
CA LYS A 107 19.77 -11.61 12.50
C LYS A 107 19.54 -12.99 11.90
N LYS A 108 20.55 -13.89 11.94
CA LYS A 108 20.41 -15.28 11.49
C LYS A 108 19.29 -16.02 12.22
N ASN A 109 19.16 -15.84 13.54
CA ASN A 109 18.10 -16.47 14.33
C ASN A 109 16.71 -15.91 14.01
N PHE A 110 16.58 -14.60 13.77
CA PHE A 110 15.34 -13.97 13.33
C PHE A 110 14.92 -14.47 11.95
N TYR A 111 15.84 -14.49 10.97
CA TYR A 111 15.58 -15.03 9.63
C TYR A 111 15.18 -16.50 9.68
N ARG A 112 15.85 -17.32 10.52
CA ARG A 112 15.45 -18.72 10.73
C ARG A 112 14.04 -18.84 11.30
N ARG A 113 13.67 -18.06 12.32
CA ARG A 113 12.29 -18.05 12.87
C ARG A 113 11.24 -17.65 11.82
N VAL A 114 11.53 -16.63 11.01
CA VAL A 114 10.60 -16.17 9.97
C VAL A 114 10.46 -17.23 8.87
N LEU A 115 11.55 -17.87 8.46
CA LEU A 115 11.54 -18.97 7.51
C LEU A 115 10.76 -20.17 8.04
N ASP A 116 11.00 -20.59 9.29
CA ASP A 116 10.25 -21.68 9.93
C ASP A 116 8.75 -21.37 10.02
N MET A 117 8.37 -20.13 10.35
CA MET A 117 6.98 -19.71 10.39
C MET A 117 6.32 -19.74 9.00
N LYS A 118 7.03 -19.30 7.95
CA LYS A 118 6.55 -19.40 6.56
C LYS A 118 6.42 -20.86 6.12
N LEU A 119 7.41 -21.69 6.43
CA LEU A 119 7.42 -23.12 6.09
C LEU A 119 6.27 -23.85 6.80
N LYS A 120 6.05 -23.54 8.08
CA LYS A 120 4.95 -24.09 8.88
C LYS A 120 3.59 -23.67 8.34
N LYS A 121 3.41 -22.39 7.96
CA LYS A 121 2.18 -21.93 7.31
C LYS A 121 1.93 -22.64 5.99
N TRP A 122 2.94 -22.77 5.14
CA TRP A 122 2.84 -23.48 3.87
C TRP A 122 2.44 -24.95 4.07
N TYR A 123 3.03 -25.63 5.05
CA TYR A 123 2.69 -27.02 5.37
C TYR A 123 1.25 -27.18 5.88
N LEU A 124 0.76 -26.25 6.70
CA LEU A 124 -0.62 -26.27 7.19
C LEU A 124 -1.61 -26.03 6.05
N GLN A 125 -1.34 -25.06 5.18
CA GLN A 125 -2.16 -24.76 4.02
C GLN A 125 -2.20 -25.94 3.03
N LYS A 126 -1.06 -26.58 2.76
CA LYS A 126 -1.01 -27.79 1.92
C LYS A 126 -1.74 -28.97 2.55
N LYS A 127 -1.70 -29.10 3.88
CA LYS A 127 -2.43 -30.15 4.59
C LYS A 127 -3.95 -29.93 4.55
N GLU A 128 -4.40 -28.68 4.63
CA GLU A 128 -5.82 -28.33 4.44
C GLU A 128 -6.29 -28.65 3.02
N GLU A 129 -5.55 -28.22 1.98
CA GLU A 129 -5.87 -28.53 0.57
C GLU A 129 -6.02 -30.04 0.33
N VAL A 130 -5.09 -30.87 0.82
CA VAL A 130 -5.15 -32.34 0.67
C VAL A 130 -6.34 -32.95 1.41
N MET A 131 -6.71 -32.43 2.58
CA MET A 131 -7.88 -32.90 3.34
C MET A 131 -9.20 -32.53 2.65
N GLU A 132 -9.23 -31.41 1.94
CA GLU A 132 -10.40 -30.90 1.23
C GLU A 132 -10.61 -31.61 -0.12
N GLU A 133 -9.52 -31.94 -0.82
CA GLU A 133 -9.52 -32.84 -1.99
C GLU A 133 -10.01 -34.26 -1.64
N ALA A 134 -9.70 -34.79 -0.46
CA ALA A 134 -10.13 -36.12 -0.04
C ALA A 134 -11.60 -36.20 0.43
N ARG A 135 -12.28 -35.06 0.57
CA ARG A 135 -13.71 -34.97 0.95
C ARG A 135 -14.65 -34.80 -0.25
N ASN A 136 -14.13 -34.41 -1.40
CA ASN A 136 -14.87 -34.32 -2.67
C ASN A 136 -14.70 -35.60 -3.50
#